data_AF-A0A817WGC0-F1
#
_entry.id   AF-A0A817WGC0-F1
#
_cell.length_a   1.000
_cell.length_b   1.000
_cell.length_c   1.000
_cell.angle_alpha   90.00
_cell.angle_beta   90.00
_cell.angle_gamma   90.00
#
_symmetry.space_group_name_H-M   'P 1'
#
loop_
_entity.id
_entity.type
_entity.pdbx_description
1 polymer ?
#
loop_
_entity_poly.entity_id
_entity_poly.type
_entity_poly.pdbx_seq_one_letter_code
_entity_poly.pdbx_strand_id
1 'polypeptide(L)'
;MLMFIKIFINHWIYRWSIQCDMGLTLSKIFMLYLSIMTISYIFDAQMIIVRIATQDKYTLESYTDSPILSLSLGEFWGQRYNRIVHKVLREAIFEPIRSELSSSNIAGFMTFIVSGLLHVHVCIAVFQNTSSAFPTFMFFIIHGIGCCLEKIMKIKFPKFIRWIITHIFILITSPLMFQPFIEKGSPFLMLNPPLFIDVEWTPKLPVPNFCPQ
;
A
#
# COMPACT_ATOMS: atom_id res chain seq x y z
N MET A 1 19.63 -6.55 2.77
CA MET A 1 19.78 -5.11 3.08
C MET A 1 18.43 -4.38 3.08
N LEU A 2 17.61 -4.48 2.03
CA LEU A 2 16.29 -3.81 1.96
C LEU A 2 15.31 -4.22 3.08
N MET A 3 15.28 -5.49 3.49
CA MET A 3 14.38 -5.97 4.56
C MET A 3 14.65 -5.27 5.91
N PHE A 4 15.91 -5.12 6.32
CA PHE A 4 16.26 -4.43 7.58
C PHE A 4 15.87 -2.95 7.56
N ILE A 5 16.06 -2.27 6.42
CA ILE A 5 15.60 -0.89 6.23
C ILE A 5 14.09 -0.80 6.42
N LYS A 6 13.33 -1.72 5.82
CA LYS A 6 11.87 -1.79 5.99
C LYS A 6 11.47 -2.02 7.45
N ILE A 7 12.16 -2.93 8.16
CA ILE A 7 11.93 -3.18 9.59
C ILE A 7 12.15 -1.90 10.39
N PHE A 8 13.30 -1.23 10.21
CA PHE A 8 13.63 -0.03 10.98
C PHE A 8 12.67 1.12 10.74
N ILE A 9 12.31 1.38 9.48
CA ILE A 9 11.34 2.42 9.13
C ILE A 9 9.98 2.09 9.75
N ASN A 10 9.48 0.87 9.57
CA ASN A 10 8.16 0.48 10.05
C ASN A 10 8.08 0.50 11.58
N HIS A 11 9.12 0.03 12.27
CA HIS A 11 9.22 0.06 13.73
C HIS A 11 9.30 1.48 14.27
N TRP A 12 10.09 2.35 13.64
CA TRP A 12 10.18 3.74 14.04
C TRP A 12 8.85 4.47 13.87
N ILE A 13 8.18 4.30 12.72
CA ILE A 13 6.85 4.86 12.48
C ILE A 13 5.83 4.32 13.48
N TYR A 14 5.83 3.02 13.77
CA TYR A 14 4.93 2.44 14.76
C TYR A 14 5.11 3.05 16.16
N ARG A 15 6.35 3.11 16.67
CA ARG A 15 6.63 3.69 17.99
C ARG A 15 6.23 5.17 18.05
N TRP A 16 6.38 5.90 16.95
CA TRP A 16 5.89 7.26 16.83
C TRP A 16 4.36 7.36 16.80
N SER A 17 3.69 6.51 16.04
CA SER A 17 2.22 6.48 15.90
C SER A 17 1.48 6.06 17.17
N ILE A 18 2.12 5.35 18.11
CA ILE A 18 1.52 5.04 19.41
C ILE A 18 1.69 6.16 20.45
N GLN A 19 2.66 7.07 20.25
CA GLN A 19 2.90 8.22 21.13
C GLN A 19 2.08 9.45 20.71
N CYS A 20 1.79 9.57 19.42
CA CYS A 20 1.05 10.69 18.85
C CYS A 20 -0.40 10.30 18.56
N ASP A 21 -1.32 11.25 18.76
CA ASP A 21 -2.70 11.08 18.31
C ASP A 21 -2.75 10.93 16.78
N MET A 22 -3.61 10.06 16.27
CA MET A 22 -3.77 9.81 14.85
C MET A 22 -4.86 10.74 14.30
N GLY A 23 -4.45 11.94 13.91
CA GLY A 23 -5.29 12.92 13.21
C GLY A 23 -5.06 12.93 11.69
N LEU A 24 -5.97 13.57 10.94
CA LEU A 24 -5.87 13.79 9.49
C LEU A 24 -4.92 14.95 9.17
N THR A 25 -3.63 14.80 9.45
CA THR A 25 -2.59 15.77 9.06
C THR A 25 -1.71 15.20 7.96
N LEU A 26 -1.16 16.07 7.09
CA LEU A 26 -0.32 15.64 5.98
C LEU A 26 0.90 14.84 6.46
N SER A 27 1.50 15.24 7.58
CA SER A 27 2.62 14.55 8.22
C SER A 27 2.25 13.12 8.62
N LYS A 28 1.07 12.92 9.23
CA LYS A 28 0.57 11.59 9.63
C LYS A 28 0.22 10.72 8.42
N ILE A 29 -0.41 11.30 7.39
CA ILE A 29 -0.71 10.59 6.14
C ILE A 29 0.58 10.13 5.46
N PHE A 30 1.60 11.00 5.41
CA PHE A 30 2.91 10.65 4.86
C PHE A 30 3.58 9.51 5.64
N MET A 31 3.47 9.53 6.96
CA MET A 31 3.99 8.46 7.82
C MET A 31 3.27 7.13 7.59
N LEU A 32 1.94 7.13 7.50
CA LEU A 32 1.16 5.93 7.14
C LEU A 32 1.50 5.42 5.75
N TYR A 33 1.70 6.33 4.80
CA TYR A 33 2.15 6.02 3.46
C TYR A 33 3.53 5.34 3.47
N LEU A 34 4.51 5.83 4.24
CA LEU A 34 5.81 5.16 4.39
C LEU A 34 5.69 3.81 5.11
N SER A 35 4.80 3.70 6.09
CA SER A 35 4.53 2.45 6.81
C SER A 35 4.02 1.37 5.86
N ILE A 36 3.04 1.69 5.01
CA ILE A 36 2.48 0.71 4.06
C ILE A 36 3.47 0.30 2.97
N MET A 37 4.41 1.19 2.59
CA MET A 37 5.49 0.81 1.67
C MET A 37 6.47 -0.19 2.29
N THR A 38 6.60 -0.17 3.62
CA THR A 38 7.63 -0.93 4.33
C THR A 38 7.08 -2.19 5.01
N ILE A 39 5.78 -2.27 5.31
CA ILE A 39 5.13 -3.39 6.02
C ILE A 39 5.37 -4.78 5.39
N SER A 40 5.73 -4.81 4.10
CA SER A 40 6.10 -6.00 3.33
C SER A 40 7.32 -6.79 3.86
N TYR A 41 8.07 -6.29 4.84
CA TYR A 41 9.26 -6.99 5.36
C TYR A 41 8.96 -8.41 5.89
N ILE A 42 7.73 -8.66 6.36
CA ILE A 42 7.32 -10.00 6.83
C ILE A 42 7.28 -10.98 5.65
N PHE A 43 6.70 -10.56 4.52
CA PHE A 43 6.69 -11.35 3.30
C PHE A 43 8.10 -11.54 2.75
N ASP A 44 8.98 -10.54 2.89
CA ASP A 44 10.39 -10.69 2.52
C ASP A 44 11.07 -11.79 3.34
N ALA A 45 10.80 -11.87 4.65
CA ALA A 45 11.31 -12.94 5.51
C ALA A 45 10.76 -14.31 5.09
N GLN A 46 9.46 -14.42 4.80
CA GLN A 46 8.84 -15.66 4.30
C GLN A 46 9.47 -16.13 2.99
N MET A 47 9.74 -15.22 2.05
CA MET A 47 10.44 -15.53 0.81
C MET A 47 11.82 -16.15 1.08
N ILE A 48 12.59 -15.55 1.99
CA ILE A 48 13.93 -16.06 2.36
C ILE A 48 13.82 -17.45 2.97
N ILE A 49 12.87 -17.67 3.89
CA ILE A 49 12.66 -18.97 4.53
C ILE A 49 12.32 -20.05 3.50
N VAL A 50 11.38 -19.78 2.59
CA VAL A 50 11.00 -20.76 1.55
C VAL A 50 12.18 -21.10 0.64
N ARG A 51 12.96 -20.10 0.23
CA ARG A 51 14.15 -20.32 -0.60
C ARG A 51 15.18 -21.19 0.11
N ILE A 52 15.48 -20.92 1.38
CA ILE A 52 16.42 -21.72 2.17
C ILE A 52 15.88 -23.15 2.36
N ALA A 53 14.64 -23.29 2.85
CA ALA A 53 14.05 -24.58 3.19
C ALA A 53 13.88 -25.49 1.97
N THR A 54 13.70 -24.91 0.78
CA THR A 54 13.52 -25.65 -0.47
C THR A 54 14.78 -25.73 -1.30
N GLN A 55 15.92 -25.20 -0.81
CA GLN A 55 17.18 -25.12 -1.55
C GLN A 55 16.99 -24.46 -2.93
N ASP A 56 16.31 -23.31 -2.93
CA ASP A 56 15.92 -22.53 -4.11
C ASP A 56 15.02 -23.27 -5.14
N LYS A 57 14.45 -24.44 -4.80
CA LYS A 57 13.50 -25.14 -5.67
C LYS A 57 12.19 -24.38 -5.84
N TYR A 58 11.76 -23.64 -4.83
CA TYR A 58 10.55 -22.84 -4.86
C TYR A 58 10.84 -21.39 -4.45
N THR A 59 10.12 -20.47 -5.06
CA THR A 59 10.11 -19.04 -4.72
C THR A 59 8.67 -18.58 -4.51
N LEU A 60 8.49 -17.64 -3.58
CA LEU A 60 7.22 -16.95 -3.42
C LEU A 60 7.24 -15.63 -4.22
N GLU A 61 6.08 -15.22 -4.70
CA GLU A 61 5.90 -13.89 -5.29
C GLU A 61 6.19 -12.81 -4.22
N SER A 62 6.97 -11.79 -4.57
CA SER A 62 7.24 -10.71 -3.61
C SER A 62 5.99 -9.89 -3.37
N TYR A 63 5.73 -9.50 -2.12
CA TYR A 63 4.53 -8.70 -1.82
C TYR A 63 4.59 -7.30 -2.47
N THR A 64 5.77 -6.68 -2.45
CA THR A 64 6.07 -5.44 -3.17
C THR A 64 7.40 -5.53 -3.91
N ASP A 65 7.60 -4.65 -4.89
CA ASP A 65 8.89 -4.37 -5.52
C ASP A 65 9.17 -2.86 -5.55
N SER A 66 9.77 -2.37 -4.46
CA SER A 66 10.19 -0.98 -4.30
C SER A 66 9.18 0.05 -4.83
N PRO A 67 7.93 0.11 -4.29
CA PRO A 67 6.86 0.92 -4.88
C PRO A 67 7.15 2.42 -4.91
N ILE A 68 8.05 2.89 -4.03
CA ILE A 68 8.55 4.26 -4.03
C ILE A 68 9.36 4.62 -5.28
N LEU A 69 9.66 3.67 -6.18
CA LEU A 69 10.35 3.94 -7.44
C LEU A 69 9.40 4.05 -8.64
N SER A 70 8.09 4.01 -8.39
CA SER A 70 7.08 4.05 -9.45
C SER A 70 7.10 5.39 -10.21
N LEU A 71 7.16 5.32 -11.54
CA LEU A 71 7.10 6.49 -12.42
C LEU A 71 5.72 6.68 -13.05
N SER A 72 4.74 5.86 -12.67
CA SER A 72 3.36 5.91 -13.15
C SER A 72 2.43 5.25 -12.16
N LEU A 73 1.14 5.60 -12.20
CA LEU A 73 0.12 4.90 -11.42
C LEU A 73 -0.02 3.46 -11.91
N GLY A 74 0.09 3.25 -13.23
CA GLY A 74 0.10 1.92 -13.83
C GLY A 74 1.27 1.05 -13.36
N GLU A 75 2.47 1.60 -13.20
CA GLU A 75 3.63 0.87 -12.65
C GLU A 75 3.44 0.58 -11.15
N PHE A 76 2.95 1.57 -10.40
CA PHE A 76 2.67 1.41 -8.98
C PHE A 76 1.71 0.25 -8.73
N TRP A 77 0.51 0.29 -9.32
CA TRP A 77 -0.53 -0.73 -9.08
C TRP A 77 -0.33 -2.03 -9.87
N GLY A 78 0.31 -1.95 -11.04
CA GLY A 78 0.43 -3.08 -11.95
C GLY A 78 1.68 -3.92 -11.78
N GLN A 79 2.71 -3.40 -11.10
CA GLN A 79 4.02 -4.04 -11.06
C GLN A 79 4.67 -4.04 -9.68
N ARG A 80 4.49 -2.96 -8.90
CA ARG A 80 5.30 -2.75 -7.70
C ARG A 80 4.57 -2.91 -6.39
N TYR A 81 3.31 -2.48 -6.31
CA TYR A 81 2.54 -2.53 -5.07
C TYR A 81 1.62 -3.74 -5.04
N ASN A 82 1.62 -4.45 -3.91
CA ASN A 82 0.72 -5.57 -3.61
C ASN A 82 0.62 -6.60 -4.76
N ARG A 83 1.75 -7.14 -5.20
CA ARG A 83 1.84 -8.01 -6.38
C ARG A 83 1.04 -9.30 -6.24
N ILE A 84 0.87 -9.81 -5.01
CA ILE A 84 0.03 -10.98 -4.73
C ILE A 84 -1.44 -10.66 -5.08
N VAL A 85 -2.00 -9.57 -4.55
CA VAL A 85 -3.37 -9.17 -4.87
C VAL A 85 -3.51 -8.75 -6.34
N HIS A 86 -2.50 -8.07 -6.90
CA HIS A 86 -2.46 -7.77 -8.33
C HIS A 86 -2.59 -9.04 -9.17
N LYS A 87 -1.82 -10.09 -8.88
CA LYS A 87 -1.87 -11.36 -9.61
C LYS A 87 -3.25 -12.01 -9.53
N VAL A 88 -3.82 -12.09 -8.34
CA VAL A 88 -5.17 -12.66 -8.12
C VAL A 88 -6.22 -11.87 -8.91
N LEU A 89 -6.23 -10.54 -8.80
CA LEU A 89 -7.19 -9.70 -9.51
C LEU A 89 -6.96 -9.72 -11.02
N ARG A 90 -5.72 -9.85 -11.46
CA ARG A 90 -5.39 -9.96 -12.89
C ARG A 90 -5.99 -11.22 -13.48
N GLU A 91 -5.79 -12.36 -12.83
CA GLU A 91 -6.29 -13.66 -13.29
C GLU A 91 -7.81 -13.77 -13.16
N ALA A 92 -8.40 -13.26 -12.06
CA ALA A 92 -9.82 -13.41 -11.77
C ALA A 92 -10.72 -12.38 -12.48
N ILE A 93 -10.22 -11.16 -12.72
CA ILE A 93 -11.05 -10.03 -13.21
C ILE A 93 -10.48 -9.45 -14.51
N PHE A 94 -9.21 -9.06 -14.52
CA PHE A 94 -8.64 -8.30 -15.64
C PHE A 94 -8.60 -9.11 -16.94
N GLU A 95 -7.95 -10.29 -16.93
CA GLU A 95 -7.79 -11.09 -18.15
C GLU A 95 -9.12 -11.60 -18.71
N PRO A 96 -10.08 -12.10 -17.89
CA PRO A 96 -11.41 -12.47 -18.39
C PRO A 96 -12.13 -11.30 -19.09
N ILE A 97 -12.26 -10.14 -18.42
CA ILE A 97 -12.95 -8.97 -18.99
C ILE A 97 -12.22 -8.44 -20.22
N ARG A 98 -10.88 -8.46 -20.21
CA ARG A 98 -10.08 -8.03 -21.37
C ARG A 98 -10.32 -8.96 -22.56
N SER A 99 -10.44 -10.26 -22.33
CA SER A 99 -10.65 -11.25 -23.38
C SER A 99 -12.02 -11.07 -24.05
N GLU A 100 -13.06 -10.76 -23.27
CA GLU A 100 -14.42 -10.55 -23.76
C GLU A 100 -14.60 -9.19 -24.45
N LEU A 101 -14.09 -8.11 -23.85
CA LEU A 101 -14.35 -6.74 -24.32
C LEU A 101 -13.24 -6.16 -25.19
N SER A 102 -12.13 -6.88 -25.37
CA SER A 102 -10.94 -6.44 -26.12
C SER A 102 -10.38 -5.07 -25.68
N SER A 103 -10.63 -4.66 -24.43
CA SER A 103 -10.26 -3.34 -23.91
C SER A 103 -9.52 -3.43 -22.57
N SER A 104 -8.22 -3.13 -22.59
CA SER A 104 -7.41 -3.09 -21.37
C SER A 104 -7.77 -1.95 -20.41
N ASN A 105 -8.43 -0.90 -20.91
CA ASN A 105 -8.87 0.22 -20.08
C ASN A 105 -10.13 -0.17 -19.30
N ILE A 106 -11.10 -0.77 -19.96
CA ILE A 106 -12.32 -1.26 -19.30
C ILE A 106 -11.95 -2.35 -18.29
N ALA A 107 -11.15 -3.34 -18.68
CA ALA A 107 -10.69 -4.39 -17.77
C ALA A 107 -9.95 -3.84 -16.54
N GLY A 108 -9.05 -2.86 -16.75
CA GLY A 108 -8.34 -2.19 -15.66
C GLY A 108 -9.29 -1.47 -14.72
N PHE A 109 -10.21 -0.67 -15.26
CA PHE A 109 -11.18 0.08 -14.45
C PHE A 109 -12.11 -0.85 -13.65
N MET A 110 -12.61 -1.92 -14.26
CA MET A 110 -13.41 -2.94 -13.56
C MET A 110 -12.63 -3.63 -12.45
N THR A 111 -11.33 -3.87 -12.66
CA THR A 111 -10.45 -4.42 -11.62
C THR A 111 -10.36 -3.49 -10.41
N PHE A 112 -10.26 -2.17 -10.63
CA PHE A 112 -10.28 -1.19 -9.55
C PHE A 112 -11.63 -1.16 -8.82
N ILE A 113 -12.76 -1.27 -9.54
CA ILE A 113 -14.09 -1.37 -8.91
C ILE A 113 -14.16 -2.57 -7.97
N VAL A 114 -13.78 -3.76 -8.45
CA VAL A 114 -13.80 -4.98 -7.64
C VAL A 114 -12.85 -4.86 -6.45
N SER A 115 -11.64 -4.33 -6.64
CA SER A 115 -10.71 -4.05 -5.54
C SER A 115 -11.31 -3.10 -4.50
N GLY A 116 -12.02 -2.05 -4.94
CA GLY A 116 -12.70 -1.12 -4.06
C GLY A 116 -13.80 -1.79 -3.23
N LEU A 117 -14.59 -2.69 -3.83
CA LEU A 117 -15.62 -3.45 -3.11
C LEU A 117 -15.00 -4.39 -2.06
N LEU A 118 -13.85 -5.01 -2.36
CA LEU A 118 -13.11 -5.80 -1.37
C LEU A 118 -12.66 -4.94 -0.18
N HIS A 119 -12.25 -3.70 -0.42
CA HIS A 119 -11.86 -2.78 0.66
C HIS A 119 -13.06 -2.22 1.44
N VAL A 120 -14.22 -2.05 0.80
CA VAL A 120 -15.49 -1.79 1.50
C VAL A 120 -15.78 -2.91 2.49
N HIS A 121 -15.63 -4.17 2.07
CA HIS A 121 -15.79 -5.32 2.96
C HIS A 121 -14.81 -5.27 4.14
N VAL A 122 -13.55 -4.93 3.91
CA VAL A 122 -12.55 -4.75 4.98
C VAL A 122 -12.95 -3.65 5.96
N CYS A 123 -13.44 -2.49 5.48
CA CYS A 123 -13.90 -1.40 6.35
C CYS A 123 -15.01 -1.86 7.29
N ILE A 124 -15.97 -2.62 6.78
CA ILE A 124 -17.12 -3.09 7.55
C ILE A 124 -16.71 -4.25 8.49
N ALA A 125 -16.00 -5.26 7.98
CA ALA A 125 -15.72 -6.49 8.71
C ALA A 125 -14.57 -6.35 9.72
N VAL A 126 -13.50 -5.64 9.36
CA VAL A 126 -12.29 -5.52 10.20
C VAL A 126 -12.37 -4.26 11.06
N PHE A 127 -12.72 -3.12 10.45
CA PHE A 127 -12.73 -1.85 11.16
C PHE A 127 -14.08 -1.55 11.83
N GLN A 128 -15.15 -2.30 11.53
CA GLN A 128 -16.51 -1.99 12.01
C GLN A 128 -16.87 -0.53 11.70
N ASN A 129 -16.43 -0.06 10.53
CA ASN A 129 -16.44 1.34 10.14
C ASN A 129 -17.18 1.50 8.80
N THR A 130 -18.47 1.80 8.89
CA THR A 130 -19.32 2.00 7.71
C THR A 130 -19.14 3.39 7.10
N SER A 131 -18.79 4.41 7.88
CA SER A 131 -18.58 5.78 7.40
C SER A 131 -17.40 5.89 6.43
N SER A 132 -16.35 5.11 6.65
CA SER A 132 -15.16 5.09 5.78
C SER A 132 -15.29 4.22 4.53
N ALA A 133 -16.33 3.38 4.43
CA ALA A 133 -16.52 2.45 3.32
C ALA A 133 -16.65 3.18 1.97
N PHE A 134 -17.49 4.22 1.89
CA PHE A 134 -17.67 4.99 0.66
C PHE A 134 -16.42 5.80 0.26
N PRO A 135 -15.76 6.56 1.16
CA PRO A 135 -14.47 7.18 0.86
C PRO A 135 -13.42 6.18 0.35
N THR A 136 -13.31 5.01 0.99
CA THR A 136 -12.39 3.96 0.57
C THR A 136 -12.73 3.41 -0.82
N PHE A 137 -14.02 3.24 -1.14
CA PHE A 137 -14.40 2.86 -2.50
C PHE A 137 -14.00 3.93 -3.53
N MET A 138 -14.23 5.22 -3.21
CA MET A 138 -13.89 6.35 -4.08
C MET A 138 -12.38 6.44 -4.34
N PHE A 139 -11.53 6.07 -3.38
CA PHE A 139 -10.08 5.95 -3.60
C PHE A 139 -9.78 5.07 -4.82
N PHE A 140 -10.34 3.86 -4.89
CA PHE A 140 -10.09 2.94 -6.00
C PHE A 140 -10.67 3.45 -7.32
N ILE A 141 -11.83 4.11 -7.31
CA ILE A 141 -12.41 4.73 -8.51
C ILE A 141 -11.48 5.82 -9.07
N ILE A 142 -11.00 6.73 -8.21
CA ILE A 142 -10.09 7.81 -8.59
C ILE A 142 -8.79 7.24 -9.16
N HIS A 143 -8.23 6.21 -8.54
CA HIS A 143 -7.01 5.54 -9.02
C HIS A 143 -7.22 4.80 -10.35
N GLY A 144 -8.39 4.17 -10.54
CA GLY A 144 -8.75 3.52 -11.80
C GLY A 144 -8.88 4.52 -12.96
N ILE A 145 -9.52 5.67 -12.71
CA ILE A 145 -9.59 6.78 -13.67
C ILE A 145 -8.18 7.31 -13.97
N GLY A 146 -7.36 7.54 -12.94
CA GLY A 146 -5.97 8.01 -13.09
C GLY A 146 -5.13 7.08 -13.98
N CYS A 147 -5.23 5.77 -13.78
CA CYS A 147 -4.54 4.78 -14.62
C CYS A 147 -5.04 4.77 -16.07
N CYS A 148 -6.35 4.98 -16.29
CA CYS A 148 -6.92 5.07 -17.64
C CYS A 148 -6.46 6.35 -18.36
N LEU A 149 -6.53 7.49 -17.68
CA LEU A 149 -6.08 8.78 -18.20
C LEU A 149 -4.60 8.75 -18.55
N GLU A 150 -3.75 8.16 -17.71
CA GLU A 150 -2.32 8.03 -17.98
C GLU A 150 -2.03 7.30 -19.31
N LYS A 151 -2.80 6.25 -19.62
CA LYS A 151 -2.69 5.51 -20.90
C LYS A 151 -3.18 6.31 -22.10
N ILE A 152 -4.19 7.15 -21.91
CA ILE A 152 -4.80 7.97 -22.98
C ILE A 152 -3.93 9.18 -23.30
N MET A 153 -3.51 9.91 -22.27
CA MET A 153 -2.81 11.20 -22.43
C MET A 153 -1.40 11.02 -22.99
N LYS A 154 -0.74 9.87 -22.75
CA LYS A 154 0.61 9.53 -23.28
C LYS A 154 1.65 10.66 -23.14
N ILE A 155 1.52 11.49 -22.10
CA ILE A 155 2.37 12.66 -21.92
C ILE A 155 3.77 12.21 -21.52
N LYS A 156 4.78 12.75 -22.19
CA LYS A 156 6.19 12.45 -21.91
C LYS A 156 6.77 13.53 -21.00
N PHE A 157 6.97 13.17 -19.73
CA PHE A 157 7.74 13.98 -18.78
C PHE A 157 9.07 13.29 -18.42
N PRO A 158 10.09 14.05 -18.00
CA PRO A 158 11.29 13.51 -17.38
C PRO A 158 10.96 12.58 -16.21
N LYS A 159 11.78 11.55 -15.98
CA LYS A 159 11.53 10.51 -14.94
C LYS A 159 11.24 11.12 -13.57
N PHE A 160 12.02 12.12 -13.15
CA PHE A 160 11.85 12.81 -11.87
C PHE A 160 10.48 13.49 -11.74
N ILE A 161 10.00 14.17 -12.79
CA ILE A 161 8.68 14.83 -12.78
C ILE A 161 7.56 13.79 -12.71
N ARG A 162 7.68 12.68 -13.45
CA ARG A 162 6.70 11.59 -13.39
C ARG A 162 6.62 10.96 -12.01
N TRP A 163 7.76 10.76 -11.38
CA TRP A 163 7.87 10.27 -10.01
C TRP A 163 7.13 11.19 -9.04
N ILE A 164 7.41 12.51 -9.10
CA ILE A 164 6.73 13.52 -8.28
C ILE A 164 5.22 13.45 -8.50
N ILE A 165 4.75 13.50 -9.74
CA ILE A 165 3.31 13.48 -10.07
C ILE A 165 2.65 12.21 -9.51
N THR A 166 3.28 11.04 -9.71
CA THR A 166 2.76 9.75 -9.26
C THR A 166 2.60 9.72 -7.75
N HIS A 167 3.63 10.12 -7.01
CA HIS A 167 3.62 10.04 -5.55
C HIS A 167 2.81 11.16 -4.89
N ILE A 168 2.78 12.36 -5.46
CA ILE A 168 1.86 13.42 -5.01
C ILE A 168 0.41 13.00 -5.21
N PHE A 169 0.08 12.41 -6.37
CA PHE A 169 -1.27 11.90 -6.61
C PHE A 169 -1.67 10.86 -5.55
N ILE A 170 -0.83 9.85 -5.31
CA ILE A 170 -1.10 8.82 -4.31
C ILE A 170 -1.23 9.43 -2.91
N LEU A 171 -0.34 10.35 -2.54
CA LEU A 171 -0.33 10.96 -1.21
C LEU A 171 -1.59 11.81 -0.96
N ILE A 172 -2.04 12.58 -1.96
CA ILE A 172 -3.23 13.42 -1.87
C ILE A 172 -4.51 12.58 -1.77
N THR A 173 -4.57 11.42 -2.44
CA THR A 173 -5.74 10.54 -2.39
C THR A 173 -5.73 9.58 -1.19
N SER A 174 -4.56 9.33 -0.59
CA SER A 174 -4.37 8.43 0.56
C SER A 174 -5.29 8.65 1.78
N PRO A 175 -5.75 9.88 2.13
CA PRO A 175 -6.71 10.08 3.22
C PRO A 175 -7.98 9.24 3.06
N LEU A 176 -8.47 9.09 1.83
CA LEU A 176 -9.68 8.32 1.52
C LEU A 176 -9.55 6.82 1.88
N MET A 177 -8.32 6.29 1.83
CA MET A 177 -8.00 4.90 2.15
C MET A 177 -7.60 4.72 3.62
N PHE A 178 -6.91 5.70 4.20
CA PHE A 178 -6.37 5.59 5.55
C PHE A 178 -7.30 6.05 6.66
N GLN A 179 -8.45 6.65 6.33
CA GLN A 179 -9.42 7.10 7.31
C GLN A 179 -9.80 6.04 8.37
N PRO A 180 -10.10 4.76 8.04
CA PRO A 180 -10.40 3.75 9.05
C PRO A 180 -9.25 3.53 10.05
N PHE A 181 -8.01 3.60 9.57
CA PHE A 181 -6.81 3.42 10.41
C PHE A 181 -6.59 4.62 11.32
N ILE A 182 -6.85 5.83 10.81
CA ILE A 182 -6.73 7.08 11.56
C ILE A 182 -7.80 7.11 12.66
N GLU A 183 -9.06 6.81 12.33
CA GLU A 183 -10.17 6.82 13.28
C GLU A 183 -10.03 5.79 14.41
N LYS A 184 -9.46 4.61 14.12
CA LYS A 184 -9.14 3.64 15.17
C LYS A 184 -7.89 3.99 15.97
N GLY A 185 -6.98 4.77 15.38
CA GLY A 185 -5.81 5.35 16.02
C GLY A 185 -4.84 4.35 16.63
N SER A 186 -4.12 4.80 17.66
CA SER A 186 -3.11 4.02 18.36
C SER A 186 -3.63 2.71 18.99
N PRO A 187 -4.87 2.61 19.51
CA PRO A 187 -5.40 1.32 20.00
C PRO A 187 -5.36 0.20 18.98
N PHE A 188 -5.69 0.47 17.72
CA PHE A 188 -5.63 -0.54 16.66
C PHE A 188 -4.21 -0.99 16.37
N LEU A 189 -3.25 -0.06 16.38
CA LEU A 189 -1.83 -0.38 16.19
C LEU A 189 -1.29 -1.22 17.35
N MET A 190 -1.65 -0.88 18.60
CA MET A 190 -1.22 -1.65 19.78
C MET A 190 -1.77 -3.09 19.80
N LEU A 191 -2.97 -3.31 19.23
CA LEU A 191 -3.52 -4.65 19.05
C LEU A 191 -2.84 -5.43 17.91
N ASN A 192 -2.16 -4.73 16.99
CA ASN A 192 -1.50 -5.30 15.82
C ASN A 192 -0.04 -4.81 15.73
N PRO A 193 0.80 -5.09 16.73
CA PRO A 193 2.16 -4.58 16.74
C PRO A 193 2.96 -5.18 15.56
N PRO A 194 3.90 -4.41 14.97
CA PRO A 194 4.83 -4.93 13.98
C PRO A 194 5.56 -6.16 14.52
N LEU A 195 5.77 -7.17 13.68
CA LEU A 195 6.58 -8.30 14.06
C LEU A 195 8.01 -7.84 14.40
N PHE A 196 8.61 -8.52 15.38
CA PHE A 196 9.94 -8.23 15.91
C PHE A 196 10.06 -6.92 16.70
N ILE A 197 8.99 -6.22 17.07
CA ILE A 197 9.10 -4.90 17.72
C ILE A 197 9.86 -4.90 19.07
N ASP A 198 9.80 -6.02 19.80
CA ASP A 198 10.35 -6.17 21.16
C ASP A 198 11.54 -7.14 21.25
N VAL A 199 12.16 -7.51 20.13
CA VAL A 199 13.33 -8.39 20.14
C VAL A 199 14.62 -7.60 20.38
N GLU A 200 15.56 -8.19 21.14
CA GLU A 200 16.79 -7.51 21.59
C GLU A 200 17.64 -6.92 20.46
N TRP A 201 17.69 -7.58 19.30
CA TRP A 201 18.51 -7.16 18.17
C TRP A 201 17.91 -6.00 17.36
N THR A 202 16.65 -5.61 17.61
CA THR A 202 16.04 -4.48 16.90
C THR A 202 16.44 -3.15 17.54
N PRO A 203 17.09 -2.23 16.79
CA PRO A 203 17.46 -0.93 17.32
C PRO A 203 16.22 -0.15 17.77
N LYS A 204 16.24 0.29 19.04
CA LYS A 204 15.25 1.22 19.60
C LYS A 204 15.65 2.64 19.23
N LEU A 205 15.48 2.97 17.95
CA LEU A 205 15.75 4.31 17.44
C LEU A 205 14.96 5.35 18.25
N PRO A 206 15.57 6.51 18.59
CA PRO A 206 14.89 7.55 19.34
C PRO A 206 13.68 8.07 18.54
N VAL A 207 12.55 8.18 19.22
CA VAL A 207 11.33 8.74 18.68
C VAL A 207 11.16 10.13 19.30
N PRO A 208 10.96 11.19 18.49
CA PRO A 208 10.74 12.52 19.04
C PRO A 208 9.46 12.56 19.88
N ASN A 209 9.50 13.26 21.01
CA ASN A 209 8.34 13.48 21.86
C ASN A 209 7.34 14.51 21.30
N PHE A 210 7.63 15.09 20.13
CA PHE A 210 6.74 16.05 19.48
C PHE A 210 5.96 15.38 18.34
N CYS A 211 4.69 15.76 18.22
CA CYS A 211 3.82 15.31 17.15
C CYS A 211 3.72 16.45 16.12
N PRO A 212 4.33 16.32 14.92
CA PRO A 212 4.14 17.29 13.85
C PRO A 212 2.65 17.50 13.57
N GLN A 213 2.25 18.77 13.57
CA GLN A 213 0.91 19.22 13.18
C GLN A 213 0.73 19.09 11.67
#